data_AF-A0A1I2Y718-F1
#
_entry.id   AF-A0A1I2Y718-F1
#
_cell.length_a   1.000
_cell.length_b   1.000
_cell.length_c   1.000
_cell.angle_alpha   90.00
_cell.angle_beta   90.00
_cell.angle_gamma   90.00
#
_symmetry.space_group_name_H-M   'P 1'
#
loop_
_entity.id
_entity.type
_entity.pdbx_description
1 polymer ?
#
loop_
_entity_poly.entity_id
_entity_poly.type
_entity_poly.pdbx_seq_one_letter_code
_entity_poly.pdbx_strand_id
1 'polypeptide(L)'
;MKMQDKHIVPLSKQAIEILQAIHPLTGSGRYVFPGVRTAARPMSENTVNAALRRLGYNNNEMTGHGFRSMASTILHEQGWPHEAIERQLAHAERNKVSAAYNYAERLPKRREMMQAWADYLEALQTGAKGTVINLKRA
;
A
#
# COMPACT_ATOMS: atom_id res chain seq x y z
N MET A 1 23.00 -9.97 5.43
CA MET A 1 22.29 -9.15 6.42
C MET A 1 22.54 -7.69 6.10
N LYS A 2 21.62 -7.01 5.39
CA LYS A 2 21.64 -5.55 5.21
C LYS A 2 20.63 -4.97 6.18
N MET A 3 21.05 -3.92 6.88
CA MET A 3 20.47 -3.31 8.08
C MET A 3 18.93 -3.30 8.09
N GLN A 4 18.37 -3.89 9.14
CA GLN A 4 16.94 -3.93 9.46
C GLN A 4 16.50 -2.57 10.01
N ASP A 5 16.52 -1.51 9.21
CA ASP A 5 15.93 -0.26 9.65
C ASP A 5 14.42 -0.46 9.77
N LYS A 6 13.87 -0.16 10.96
CA LYS A 6 12.43 -0.27 11.22
C LYS A 6 11.68 0.65 10.26
N HIS A 7 10.89 0.05 9.37
CA HIS A 7 10.04 0.78 8.44
C HIS A 7 8.66 0.99 9.04
N ILE A 8 8.44 2.18 9.62
CA ILE A 8 7.13 2.55 10.17
C ILE A 8 6.23 3.04 9.05
N VAL A 9 5.03 2.47 8.92
CA VAL A 9 4.00 2.86 7.95
C VAL A 9 2.76 3.36 8.69
N PRO A 10 2.39 4.65 8.56
CA PRO A 10 1.11 5.13 9.04
C PRO A 10 -0.05 4.44 8.33
N LEU A 11 -1.07 4.03 9.09
CA LEU A 11 -2.29 3.44 8.56
C LEU A 11 -3.40 4.49 8.53
N SER A 12 -4.16 4.52 7.44
CA SER A 12 -5.42 5.27 7.35
C SER A 12 -6.53 4.54 8.11
N LYS A 13 -7.66 5.23 8.34
CA LYS A 13 -8.87 4.63 8.94
C LYS A 13 -9.34 3.41 8.14
N GLN A 14 -9.43 3.52 6.82
CA GLN A 14 -9.85 2.44 5.92
C GLN A 14 -8.90 1.23 5.99
N ALA A 15 -7.59 1.45 6.12
CA ALA A 15 -6.64 0.36 6.30
C ALA A 15 -6.80 -0.35 7.65
N ILE A 16 -7.08 0.41 8.72
CA ILE A 16 -7.39 -0.14 10.04
C ILE A 16 -8.67 -0.99 9.99
N GLU A 17 -9.72 -0.51 9.33
CA GLU A 17 -10.99 -1.23 9.16
C GLU A 17 -10.79 -2.58 8.45
N ILE A 18 -9.99 -2.60 7.37
CA ILE A 18 -9.64 -3.86 6.67
C ILE A 18 -8.92 -4.83 7.61
N LEU A 19 -7.97 -4.33 8.41
CA LEU A 19 -7.23 -5.16 9.37
C LEU A 19 -8.12 -5.66 10.52
N GLN A 20 -9.06 -4.84 10.97
CA GLN A 20 -10.05 -5.25 11.97
C GLN A 20 -11.01 -6.30 11.41
N ALA A 21 -11.45 -6.16 10.15
CA ALA A 21 -12.34 -7.11 9.50
C ALA A 21 -11.71 -8.49 9.31
N ILE A 22 -10.39 -8.57 9.07
CA ILE A 22 -9.69 -9.85 8.94
C ILE A 22 -9.29 -10.46 10.30
N HIS A 23 -9.18 -9.65 11.36
CA HIS A 23 -8.69 -10.10 12.66
C HIS A 23 -9.48 -11.29 13.25
N PRO A 24 -10.82 -11.38 13.18
CA PRO A 24 -11.56 -12.56 13.62
C PRO A 24 -11.19 -13.86 12.89
N LEU A 25 -10.66 -13.77 11.67
CA LEU A 25 -10.33 -14.91 10.82
C LEU A 25 -8.88 -15.40 11.04
N THR A 26 -7.94 -14.48 11.27
CA THR A 26 -6.51 -14.80 11.29
C THR A 26 -5.79 -14.38 12.58
N GLY A 27 -6.47 -13.67 13.49
CA GLY A 27 -5.89 -13.01 14.64
C GLY A 27 -5.29 -13.92 15.72
N SER A 28 -5.62 -15.21 15.73
CA SER A 28 -4.99 -16.20 16.60
C SER A 28 -3.64 -16.71 16.08
N GLY A 29 -3.29 -16.41 14.82
CA GLY A 29 -2.06 -16.84 14.17
C GLY A 29 -0.95 -15.78 14.20
N ARG A 30 0.25 -16.17 13.73
CA ARG A 30 1.41 -15.28 13.66
C ARG A 30 1.30 -14.20 12.57
N TYR A 31 0.60 -14.49 11.47
CA TYR A 31 0.55 -13.65 10.29
C TYR A 31 -0.86 -13.10 10.07
N VAL A 32 -0.97 -11.81 9.76
CA VAL A 32 -2.24 -11.18 9.36
C VAL A 32 -2.80 -11.85 8.11
N PHE A 33 -1.93 -12.14 7.14
CA PHE A 33 -2.24 -12.84 5.89
C PHE A 33 -1.44 -14.15 5.82
N PRO A 34 -1.97 -15.26 6.38
CA PRO A 34 -1.31 -16.56 6.31
C PRO A 34 -1.34 -17.14 4.88
N GLY A 35 -0.42 -18.06 4.59
CA GLY A 35 -0.40 -18.80 3.34
C GLY A 35 -1.57 -19.78 3.23
N VAL A 36 -2.12 -19.94 2.02
CA VAL A 36 -3.30 -20.80 1.76
C VAL A 36 -3.07 -22.26 2.16
N ARG A 37 -1.84 -22.76 2.02
CA ARG A 37 -1.50 -24.16 2.35
C ARG A 37 -1.09 -24.36 3.81
N THR A 38 -0.64 -23.31 4.50
CA THR A 38 -0.17 -23.40 5.89
C THR A 38 -0.17 -22.03 6.56
N ALA A 39 -0.70 -21.97 7.78
CA ALA A 39 -0.67 -20.78 8.63
C ALA A 39 0.73 -20.47 9.19
N ALA A 40 1.70 -21.39 9.04
CA ALA A 40 3.07 -21.21 9.52
C ALA A 40 3.93 -20.32 8.63
N ARG A 41 3.43 -19.87 7.47
CA ARG A 41 4.14 -18.99 6.53
C ARG A 41 3.23 -17.84 6.10
N PRO A 42 3.79 -16.66 5.76
CA PRO A 42 2.99 -15.58 5.20
C PRO A 42 2.53 -15.92 3.78
N MET A 43 1.45 -15.26 3.35
CA MET A 43 0.99 -15.28 1.97
C MET A 43 2.11 -14.85 1.00
N SER A 44 2.25 -15.55 -0.12
CA SER A 44 3.21 -15.19 -1.16
C SER A 44 2.66 -14.08 -2.07
N GLU A 45 3.55 -13.28 -2.64
CA GLU A 45 3.19 -12.30 -3.68
C GLU A 45 2.42 -12.95 -4.84
N ASN A 46 2.84 -14.15 -5.26
CA ASN A 46 2.17 -14.91 -6.31
C ASN A 46 0.70 -15.20 -6.00
N THR A 47 0.33 -15.34 -4.72
CA THR A 47 -1.06 -15.53 -4.31
C THR A 47 -1.89 -14.28 -4.60
N VAL A 48 -1.35 -13.10 -4.31
CA VAL A 48 -1.98 -11.80 -4.61
C VAL A 48 -2.11 -11.61 -6.13
N ASN A 49 -1.03 -11.86 -6.87
CA ASN A 49 -1.05 -11.75 -8.33
C ASN A 49 -2.06 -12.73 -8.96
N ALA A 50 -2.14 -13.98 -8.48
CA ALA A 50 -3.13 -14.94 -8.93
C ALA A 50 -4.58 -14.49 -8.63
N ALA A 51 -4.81 -13.83 -7.49
CA ALA A 51 -6.11 -13.23 -7.19
C ALA A 51 -6.48 -12.13 -8.19
N LEU A 52 -5.53 -11.26 -8.56
CA LEU A 52 -5.73 -10.24 -9.61
C LEU A 52 -6.09 -10.87 -10.96
N ARG A 53 -5.43 -11.98 -11.34
CA ARG A 53 -5.77 -12.72 -12.57
C ARG A 53 -7.20 -13.24 -12.58
N ARG A 54 -7.68 -13.74 -11.44
CA ARG A 54 -9.07 -14.20 -11.28
C ARG A 54 -10.09 -13.06 -11.35
N LEU A 55 -9.70 -11.84 -10.98
CA LEU A 55 -10.54 -10.64 -11.12
C LEU A 55 -10.62 -10.13 -12.57
N GLY A 56 -9.74 -10.60 -13.46
CA GLY A 56 -9.72 -10.26 -14.88
C GLY A 56 -8.59 -9.30 -15.27
N TYR A 57 -7.75 -8.87 -14.34
CA TYR A 57 -6.54 -8.11 -14.67
C TYR A 57 -5.51 -9.07 -15.24
N ASN A 58 -4.80 -8.71 -16.31
CA ASN A 58 -3.71 -9.48 -16.90
C ASN A 58 -2.33 -9.01 -16.39
N ASN A 59 -1.26 -9.76 -16.73
CA ASN A 59 0.11 -9.49 -16.27
C ASN A 59 0.64 -8.11 -16.62
N ASN A 60 0.14 -7.51 -17.70
CA ASN A 60 0.60 -6.23 -18.21
C ASN A 60 -0.27 -5.07 -17.70
N GLU A 61 -1.45 -5.35 -17.14
CA GLU A 61 -2.36 -4.36 -16.59
C GLU A 61 -2.04 -4.03 -15.12
N MET A 62 -1.94 -5.05 -14.26
CA MET A 62 -1.74 -4.82 -12.83
C MET A 62 -1.11 -6.00 -12.09
N THR A 63 -0.23 -5.67 -11.14
CA THR A 63 0.42 -6.59 -10.18
C THR A 63 0.47 -5.95 -8.79
N GLY A 64 0.84 -6.72 -7.76
CA GLY A 64 1.10 -6.18 -6.43
C GLY A 64 2.15 -5.04 -6.43
N HIS A 65 3.19 -5.16 -7.27
CA HIS A 65 4.17 -4.10 -7.46
C HIS A 65 3.57 -2.90 -8.22
N GLY A 66 2.74 -3.15 -9.24
CA GLY A 66 2.06 -2.12 -10.02
C GLY A 66 1.25 -1.14 -9.16
N PHE A 67 0.60 -1.62 -8.10
CA PHE A 67 -0.10 -0.73 -7.15
C PHE A 67 0.84 0.24 -6.44
N ARG A 68 2.07 -0.16 -6.10
CA ARG A 68 3.05 0.73 -5.46
C ARG A 68 3.53 1.81 -6.43
N SER A 69 3.81 1.43 -7.68
CA SER A 69 4.21 2.38 -8.72
C SER A 69 3.09 3.39 -9.00
N MET A 70 1.85 2.91 -9.15
CA MET A 70 0.67 3.75 -9.36
C MET A 70 0.45 4.72 -8.18
N ALA A 71 0.55 4.24 -6.94
CA ALA A 71 0.43 5.12 -5.76
C ALA A 71 1.52 6.20 -5.75
N SER A 72 2.76 5.85 -6.08
CA SER A 72 3.87 6.83 -6.17
C SER A 72 3.55 7.93 -7.18
N THR A 73 3.18 7.55 -8.41
CA THR A 73 2.86 8.49 -9.49
C THR A 73 1.72 9.42 -9.10
N ILE A 74 0.60 8.88 -8.62
CA ILE A 74 -0.57 9.70 -8.28
C ILE A 74 -0.29 10.61 -7.08
N LEU A 75 0.44 10.14 -6.06
CA LEU A 75 0.81 10.99 -4.93
C LEU A 75 1.74 12.14 -5.35
N HIS A 76 2.63 11.89 -6.31
CA HIS A 76 3.46 12.93 -6.92
C HIS A 76 2.63 13.95 -7.70
N GLU A 77 1.68 13.50 -8.52
CA GLU A 77 0.77 14.37 -9.27
C GLU A 77 -0.15 15.20 -8.36
N GLN A 78 -0.51 14.67 -7.19
CA GLN A 78 -1.25 15.39 -6.15
C GLN A 78 -0.39 16.40 -5.38
N GLY A 79 0.92 16.49 -5.65
CA GLY A 79 1.82 17.47 -5.04
C GLY A 79 2.30 17.09 -3.64
N TRP A 80 2.21 15.81 -3.25
CA TRP A 80 2.78 15.37 -1.97
C TRP A 80 4.32 15.46 -1.98
N PRO A 81 4.96 15.75 -0.83
CA PRO A 81 6.42 15.91 -0.78
C PRO A 81 7.14 14.61 -1.20
N HIS A 82 8.09 14.72 -2.12
CA HIS A 82 8.83 13.58 -2.68
C HIS A 82 9.42 12.69 -1.58
N GLU A 83 10.07 13.29 -0.60
CA GLU A 83 10.69 12.57 0.51
C GLU A 83 9.69 11.85 1.42
N ALA A 84 8.44 12.33 1.53
CA ALA A 84 7.39 11.63 2.25
C ALA A 84 6.93 10.37 1.48
N ILE A 85 6.82 10.46 0.16
CA ILE A 85 6.46 9.34 -0.74
C ILE A 85 7.56 8.27 -0.72
N GLU A 86 8.82 8.66 -0.95
CA GLU A 86 9.95 7.72 -0.96
C GLU A 86 10.12 7.02 0.40
N ARG A 87 9.99 7.78 1.50
CA ARG A 87 10.02 7.22 2.85
C ARG A 87 8.83 6.31 3.12
N GLN A 88 7.67 6.51 2.49
CA GLN A 88 6.52 5.61 2.62
C GLN A 88 6.73 4.30 1.86
N LEU A 89 7.38 4.35 0.70
CA LEU A 89 7.62 3.19 -0.16
C LEU A 89 8.79 2.31 0.28
N ALA A 90 9.48 2.69 1.37
CA ALA A 90 10.71 2.06 1.86
C ALA A 90 11.88 2.19 0.88
N HIS A 91 11.87 3.23 0.04
CA HIS A 91 12.99 3.54 -0.82
C HIS A 91 14.09 4.17 0.03
N ALA A 92 15.30 3.60 -0.07
CA ALA A 92 16.46 4.16 0.63
C ALA A 92 16.79 5.53 0.02
N GLU A 93 16.97 6.54 0.88
CA GLU A 93 17.39 7.86 0.45
C GLU A 93 18.75 7.75 -0.24
N ARG A 94 18.83 8.14 -1.52
CA ARG A 94 20.04 7.95 -2.35
C ARG A 94 21.21 8.81 -1.86
N ASN A 95 20.95 9.84 -1.05
CA ASN A 95 21.95 10.75 -0.52
C ASN A 95 22.27 10.43 0.95
N LYS A 96 23.39 9.73 1.18
CA LYS A 96 23.86 9.33 2.52
C LYS A 96 24.10 10.49 3.48
N VAL A 97 24.31 11.72 2.97
CA VAL A 97 24.53 12.92 3.79
C VAL A 97 23.20 13.47 4.33
N SER A 98 22.12 13.43 3.54
CA SER A 98 20.77 13.83 3.99
C SER A 98 20.15 12.84 4.97
N ALA A 99 20.41 11.55 4.79
CA ALA A 99 19.90 10.49 5.67
C ALA A 99 20.31 10.65 7.14
N ALA A 100 21.46 11.28 7.41
CA ALA A 100 21.94 11.55 8.77
C ALA A 100 21.18 12.71 9.47
N TYR A 101 20.61 13.65 8.70
CA TYR A 101 19.90 14.82 9.21
C TYR A 101 18.37 14.69 9.17
N ASN A 102 17.84 13.69 8.45
CA ASN A 102 16.39 13.48 8.24
C ASN A 102 15.81 12.43 9.21
N TYR A 103 16.19 12.49 10.49
CA TYR A 103 15.62 11.65 11.56
C TYR A 103 14.15 11.98 11.86
N ALA A 104 13.66 13.10 11.32
CA ALA A 104 12.24 13.37 11.27
C ALA A 104 11.60 12.35 10.32
N GLU A 105 11.05 11.27 10.85
CA GLU A 105 10.26 10.26 10.13
C GLU A 105 9.07 10.86 9.35
N ARG A 106 8.85 12.19 9.45
CA ARG A 106 7.78 12.99 8.86
C ARG A 106 6.42 12.34 9.08
N LEU A 107 6.28 11.64 10.21
CA LEU A 107 5.08 10.87 10.54
C LEU A 107 3.80 11.71 10.48
N PRO A 108 3.75 12.97 10.95
CA PRO A 108 2.55 13.79 10.80
C PRO A 108 2.14 13.95 9.33
N LYS A 109 3.09 14.33 8.46
CA LYS A 109 2.83 14.52 7.03
C LYS A 109 2.49 13.21 6.32
N ARG A 110 3.16 12.11 6.68
CA ARG A 110 2.87 10.78 6.13
C ARG A 110 1.52 10.24 6.59
N ARG A 111 1.06 10.56 7.81
CA ARG A 111 -0.31 10.25 8.28
C ARG A 111 -1.34 10.99 7.43
N GLU A 112 -1.16 12.30 7.24
CA GLU A 112 -2.03 13.10 6.36
C GLU A 112 -2.08 12.52 4.94
N MET A 113 -0.90 12.20 4.38
CA MET A 113 -0.77 11.63 3.04
C MET A 113 -1.49 10.27 2.91
N MET A 114 -1.29 9.37 3.87
CA MET A 114 -1.92 8.05 3.83
C MET A 114 -3.43 8.12 4.03
N GLN A 115 -3.93 9.07 4.83
CA GLN A 115 -5.36 9.31 4.95
C GLN A 115 -5.94 9.87 3.64
N ALA A 116 -5.34 10.92 3.07
CA ALA A 116 -5.78 11.50 1.81
C ALA A 116 -5.74 10.50 0.64
N TRP A 117 -4.74 9.61 0.61
CA TRP A 117 -4.67 8.52 -0.36
C TRP A 117 -5.86 7.57 -0.22
N ALA A 118 -6.21 7.17 1.00
CA ALA A 118 -7.34 6.29 1.25
C ALA A 118 -8.68 6.96 0.91
N ASP A 119 -8.85 8.24 1.29
CA ASP A 119 -10.04 9.02 0.96
C ASP A 119 -10.19 9.19 -0.57
N TYR A 120 -9.08 9.34 -1.29
CA TYR A 120 -9.09 9.36 -2.76
C TYR A 120 -9.60 8.04 -3.36
N LEU A 121 -9.10 6.90 -2.88
CA LEU A 121 -9.53 5.58 -3.35
C LEU A 121 -11.01 5.31 -3.04
N GLU A 122 -11.48 5.70 -1.85
CA GLU A 122 -12.89 5.59 -1.45
C GLU A 122 -13.80 6.50 -2.30
N ALA A 123 -13.35 7.72 -2.61
CA ALA A 123 -14.07 8.62 -3.50
C ALA A 123 -14.16 8.09 -4.94
N LEU A 124 -13.15 7.35 -5.40
CA LEU A 124 -13.23 6.61 -6.66
C LEU A 124 -14.25 5.47 -6.53
N GLN A 125 -14.12 4.61 -5.52
CA GLN A 125 -15.02 3.46 -5.32
C GLN A 125 -16.51 3.86 -5.27
N THR A 126 -16.83 4.97 -4.59
CA THR A 126 -18.20 5.48 -4.43
C THR A 126 -18.69 6.31 -5.62
N GLY A 127 -17.83 6.58 -6.62
CA GLY A 127 -18.17 7.41 -7.77
C GLY A 127 -18.25 8.91 -7.48
N ALA A 128 -17.89 9.35 -6.27
CA ALA A 128 -17.92 10.76 -5.86
C ALA A 128 -16.98 11.65 -6.69
N LYS A 129 -15.90 11.08 -7.25
CA LYS A 129 -15.02 11.75 -8.22
C LYS A 129 -15.37 11.41 -9.67
N GLY A 130 -16.64 11.50 -10.08
CA GLY A 130 -17.10 11.74 -11.47
C GLY A 130 -16.64 10.83 -12.63
N THR A 131 -15.76 9.85 -12.42
CA THR A 131 -15.08 9.11 -13.49
C THR A 131 -14.73 7.69 -13.04
N VAL A 132 -15.68 6.96 -12.48
CA VAL A 132 -15.57 5.49 -12.46
C VAL A 132 -16.47 4.95 -13.54
N ILE A 133 -15.88 4.78 -14.72
CA ILE A 133 -16.52 4.04 -15.81
C ILE A 133 -16.52 2.58 -15.37
N ASN A 134 -17.70 2.07 -15.01
CA ASN A 134 -17.90 0.64 -14.86
C ASN A 134 -17.51 -0.02 -16.18
N LEU A 135 -16.36 -0.70 -16.23
CA LEU A 135 -16.00 -1.54 -17.36
C LEU A 135 -17.05 -2.64 -17.45
N LYS A 136 -18.04 -2.45 -18.32
CA LYS A 136 -18.96 -3.51 -18.70
C LYS A 136 -18.11 -4.64 -19.27
N ARG A 137 -18.11 -5.79 -18.60
CA ARG A 137 -17.57 -7.02 -19.16
C ARG A 137 -18.33 -7.32 -20.46
N ALA A 138 -17.58 -7.49 -21.55
CA ALA A 138 -18.09 -8.06 -22.80
C ALA A 138 -18.29 -9.57 -22.64
#